data_AF-A0A437NNI7-F1
#
_entry.id   AF-A0A437NNI7-F1
#
_cell.length_a   1.000
_cell.length_b   1.000
_cell.length_c   1.000
_cell.angle_alpha   90.00
_cell.angle_beta   90.00
_cell.angle_gamma   90.00
#
_symmetry.space_group_name_H-M   'P 1'
#
loop_
_entity.id
_entity.type
_entity.pdbx_description
1 polymer ?
#
loop_
_entity_poly.entity_id
_entity_poly.type
_entity_poly.pdbx_seq_one_letter_code
_entity_poly.pdbx_strand_id
1 'polypeptide(L)' 'MTAGNMPSTRTVKWVLIGLAAATFVGANAHLVYVAIASQPACVEHIKEKGQRPAEFRAAAAAC' A
#
# COMPACT_ATOMS: atom_id res chain seq x y z
N MET A 1 -9.97 41.16 -19.09
CA MET A 1 -10.99 40.21 -19.60
C MET A 1 -10.25 39.04 -20.22
N THR A 2 -9.89 38.01 -19.45
CA THR A 2 -9.25 36.82 -19.99
C THR A 2 -10.33 35.91 -20.57
N ALA A 3 -10.41 35.82 -21.90
CA ALA A 3 -11.28 34.87 -22.57
C ALA A 3 -10.88 33.44 -22.15
N GLY A 4 -11.72 32.79 -21.35
CA GLY A 4 -11.49 31.41 -20.92
C GLY A 4 -11.61 30.47 -22.10
N ASN A 5 -10.50 29.86 -22.50
CA ASN A 5 -10.49 28.82 -23.52
C ASN A 5 -11.22 27.59 -22.95
N MET A 6 -12.46 27.33 -23.40
CA MET A 6 -13.22 26.17 -22.93
C MET A 6 -12.49 24.89 -23.40
N PRO A 7 -12.00 24.04 -22.49
CA PRO A 7 -11.28 22.84 -22.90
C PRO A 7 -12.22 21.93 -23.69
N SER A 8 -11.76 21.45 -24.84
CA SER A 8 -12.50 20.48 -25.64
C SER A 8 -12.83 19.24 -24.81
N THR A 9 -13.99 18.64 -25.04
CA THR A 9 -14.41 17.40 -24.36
C THR A 9 -13.39 16.28 -24.51
N ARG A 10 -12.62 16.26 -25.63
CA ARG A 10 -11.49 15.33 -25.81
C ARG A 10 -10.36 15.61 -24.82
N THR A 11 -9.98 16.87 -24.65
CA THR A 11 -8.95 17.30 -23.69
C THR A 11 -9.36 16.95 -22.27
N VAL A 12 -10.61 17.25 -21.89
CA VAL A 12 -11.15 16.90 -20.57
C VAL A 12 -11.10 15.38 -20.32
N LYS A 13 -11.50 14.56 -21.30
CA LYS A 13 -11.41 13.10 -21.20
C LYS A 13 -9.97 12.62 -20.97
N TRP A 14 -9.01 13.14 -21.73
CA TRP A 14 -7.61 12.76 -21.55
C TRP A 14 -7.03 13.20 -20.20
N VAL A 15 -7.42 14.38 -19.71
CA VAL A 15 -7.04 14.84 -18.37
C VAL A 15 -7.59 13.89 -17.30
N LEU A 16 -8.86 13.50 -17.40
CA LEU A 16 -9.47 12.56 -16.45
C LEU A 16 -8.82 11.18 -16.49
N ILE A 17 -8.53 10.66 -17.69
CA ILE A 17 -7.81 9.40 -17.86
C ILE A 17 -6.41 9.48 -17.25
N GLY A 18 -5.68 10.55 -17.54
CA GLY A 18 -4.34 10.77 -16.98
C GLY A 18 -4.35 10.87 -15.45
N LEU A 19 -5.32 11.59 -14.89
CA LEU A 19 -5.49 11.72 -13.45
C LEU A 19 -5.81 10.38 -12.79
N ALA A 20 -6.73 9.61 -13.38
CA ALA A 20 -7.09 8.28 -12.89
C ALA A 20 -5.89 7.33 -12.93
N ALA A 21 -5.15 7.30 -14.05
CA ALA A 21 -3.96 6.48 -14.21
C ALA A 21 -2.86 6.87 -13.21
N ALA A 22 -2.59 8.16 -13.06
CA ALA A 22 -1.59 8.67 -12.11
C ALA A 22 -1.96 8.32 -10.67
N THR A 23 -3.23 8.47 -10.29
CA THR A 23 -3.73 8.10 -8.96
C THR A 23 -3.58 6.62 -8.71
N PHE A 24 -3.99 5.79 -9.67
CA PHE A 24 -3.88 4.33 -9.56
C PHE A 24 -2.42 3.90 -9.42
N VAL A 25 -1.53 4.37 -10.29
CA VAL A 25 -0.10 4.03 -10.21
C VAL A 25 0.52 4.51 -8.90
N GLY A 26 0.24 5.77 -8.50
CA GLY A 26 0.76 6.34 -7.26
C GLY A 26 0.30 5.58 -6.01
N ALA A 27 -0.98 5.22 -5.93
CA ALA A 27 -1.51 4.43 -4.82
C ALA A 27 -0.85 3.05 -4.72
N ASN A 28 -0.71 2.35 -5.85
CA ASN A 28 -0.06 1.03 -5.87
C ASN A 28 1.44 1.12 -5.54
N ALA A 29 2.15 2.13 -6.06
CA ALA A 29 3.55 2.38 -5.72
C ALA A 29 3.72 2.68 -4.22
N HIS A 30 2.78 3.42 -3.61
CA HIS A 30 2.77 3.67 -2.18
C HIS A 30 2.59 2.38 -1.37
N LEU A 31 1.68 1.49 -1.78
CA LEU A 31 1.50 0.19 -1.11
C LEU A 31 2.77 -0.67 -1.18
N VAL A 32 3.43 -0.72 -2.34
CA VAL A 32 4.72 -1.41 -2.49
C VAL A 32 5.77 -0.80 -1.57
N TYR A 33 5.86 0.53 -1.52
CA TYR A 33 6.78 1.24 -0.62
C TYR A 33 6.51 0.88 0.84
N VAL A 34 5.25 0.92 1.29
CA VAL A 34 4.88 0.57 2.67
C VAL A 34 5.26 -0.88 2.98
N ALA A 35 5.02 -1.82 2.05
CA ALA A 35 5.35 -3.22 2.25
C ALA A 35 6.85 -3.47 2.47
N ILE A 36 7.72 -2.68 1.83
CA ILE A 36 9.18 -2.84 1.96
C ILE A 36 9.79 -1.93 3.04
N ALA A 37 9.22 -0.76 3.29
CA ALA A 37 9.76 0.25 4.19
C ALA A 37 9.27 0.09 5.62
N SER A 38 8.16 -0.62 5.83
CA SER A 38 7.71 -0.97 7.17
C SER A 38 8.74 -1.92 7.78
N GLN A 39 9.41 -1.48 8.84
CA GLN A 39 10.07 -2.37 9.78
C GLN A 39 8.99 -2.76 10.79
N PRO A 40 8.31 -3.92 10.64
CA PRO A 40 7.48 -4.41 11.73
C PRO A 40 8.40 -4.54 12.94
N ALA A 41 8.08 -3.83 14.02
CA ALA A 41 8.88 -3.90 15.23
C ALA A 41 8.98 -5.37 15.63
N CYS A 42 10.18 -5.93 15.59
CA CYS A 42 10.39 -7.33 15.89
C CYS A 42 10.34 -7.49 17.42
N VAL A 43 9.12 -7.50 17.95
CA VAL A 43 8.86 -7.72 19.37
C VAL A 43 9.29 -9.13 19.73
N GLU A 44 10.04 -9.26 20.84
CA GLU A 44 10.46 -10.55 21.39
C GLU A 44 9.25 -11.49 21.52
N HIS A 45 9.15 -12.45 20.61
CA HIS A 45 8.23 -13.57 20.77
C HIS A 45 8.74 -14.44 21.92
N ILE A 46 8.17 -14.22 23.11
CA ILE A 46 8.39 -15.09 24.28
C ILE A 46 7.86 -16.47 23.88
N LYS A 47 8.77 -17.41 23.58
CA LYS A 47 8.42 -18.81 23.27
C LYS A 47 7.86 -19.48 24.52
N GLU A 48 6.55 -19.40 24.74
CA GLU A 48 5.86 -20.31 25.64
C GLU A 48 5.88 -21.73 25.03
N LYS A 49 6.17 -22.74 25.85
CA LYS A 49 6.65 -24.07 25.43
C LYS A 49 5.63 -24.86 24.60
N GLY A 50 6.12 -25.57 23.57
CA GLY A 50 5.50 -26.79 23.07
C GLY A 50 6.45 -27.97 23.33
N GLN A 51 6.07 -28.90 24.20
CA GLN A 51 6.93 -30.07 24.50
C GLN A 51 6.19 -31.41 24.61
N ARG A 52 4.84 -31.43 24.61
CA ARG A 52 3.94 -32.56 24.96
C ARG A 52 2.47 -32.08 25.09
N PRO A 53 1.45 -32.97 25.13
CA PRO A 53 0.07 -32.64 24.77
C PRO A 53 -0.50 -31.45 25.57
N ALA A 54 -1.18 -30.51 24.89
CA ALA A 54 -1.26 -29.06 25.19
C ALA A 54 -0.11 -28.20 24.61
N GLU A 55 0.50 -28.64 23.50
CA GLU A 55 1.36 -27.79 22.67
C GLU A 55 0.54 -26.83 21.82
N PHE A 56 0.90 -25.56 21.88
CA PHE A 56 0.80 -24.64 20.74
C PHE A 56 2.14 -23.84 20.75
N ARG A 57 2.73 -23.30 19.67
CA ARG A 57 2.18 -22.57 18.52
C ARG A 57 3.26 -22.46 17.44
N ALA A 58 2.89 -22.08 16.21
CA ALA A 58 3.83 -21.45 15.29
C ALA A 58 4.22 -20.05 15.83
N ALA A 59 5.51 -19.76 16.01
CA ALA A 59 5.98 -18.39 16.13
C ALA A 59 6.16 -17.85 14.71
N ALA A 60 5.25 -16.95 14.31
CA ALA A 60 5.18 -16.40 12.96
C ALA A 60 5.78 -14.99 12.92
N ALA A 61 6.43 -14.65 11.79
CA ALA A 61 7.10 -13.39 11.47
C ALA A 61 7.60 -12.60 12.69
N ALA A 62 8.86 -12.85 13.06
CA ALA A 62 9.59 -11.96 13.96
C ALA A 62 9.69 -10.56 13.35
N CYS A 63 9.78 -10.52 12.02
CA CYS A 63 9.70 -9.40 11.12
C CYS A 63 9.04 -9.96 9.83
#